data_AF-A0A1G1KDW5-F1
#
_entry.id   AF-A0A1G1KDW5-F1
#
_cell.length_a   1.000
_cell.length_b   1.000
_cell.length_c   1.000
_cell.angle_alpha   90.00
_cell.angle_beta   90.00
_cell.angle_gamma   90.00
#
_symmetry.space_group_name_H-M   'P 1'
#
loop_
_entity.id
_entity.type
_entity.pdbx_description
1 polymer ?
#
loop_
_entity_poly.entity_id
_entity_poly.type
_entity_poly.pdbx_seq_one_letter_code
_entity_poly.pdbx_strand_id
1 'polypeptide(L)'
;MDPASLRYQVLDAARRFKSSWIELGRYLYAVQKDKLYRDWGFTSFEAYAQKEIGVRQATAVKLVRSYFFLEKEEPGYLKERLDADEPARIPSCESVNALRLAKGNARIPEKEYEGLREDVLENAREDAHVKEKIRYILKGHPPRLTPGQREEKKERSLQALIKTARRLKAEIAQIGLPKAVSRKAEELIDALEELQP
;
A
#
# COMPACT_ATOMS: atom_id res chain seq x y z
N MET A 1 3.98 -24.64 -28.15
CA MET A 1 2.87 -24.11 -28.98
C MET A 1 3.51 -23.46 -30.20
N ASP A 2 2.92 -23.59 -31.38
CA ASP A 2 3.48 -23.00 -32.60
C ASP A 2 3.59 -21.46 -32.46
N PRO A 3 4.79 -20.86 -32.58
CA PRO A 3 4.98 -19.41 -32.52
C PRO A 3 4.19 -18.62 -33.57
N ALA A 4 3.87 -19.24 -34.71
CA ALA A 4 3.06 -18.60 -35.75
C ALA A 4 1.55 -18.61 -35.42
N SER A 5 1.11 -19.38 -34.42
CA SER A 5 -0.30 -19.46 -34.05
C SER A 5 -0.80 -18.19 -33.35
N LEU A 6 -2.04 -17.79 -33.65
CA LEU A 6 -2.70 -16.66 -33.00
C LEU A 6 -2.73 -16.80 -31.47
N ARG A 7 -2.94 -18.03 -30.97
CA ARG A 7 -2.95 -18.31 -29.53
C ARG A 7 -1.61 -17.98 -28.87
N TYR A 8 -0.50 -18.33 -29.50
CA TYR A 8 0.83 -17.97 -29.01
C TYR A 8 1.01 -16.45 -29.01
N GLN A 9 0.64 -15.77 -30.10
CA GLN A 9 0.78 -14.31 -30.22
C GLN A 9 -0.01 -13.56 -29.14
N VAL A 10 -1.23 -13.99 -28.84
CA VAL A 10 -2.06 -13.40 -27.77
C VAL A 10 -1.40 -13.59 -26.39
N LEU A 11 -0.89 -14.79 -26.11
CA LEU A 11 -0.20 -15.07 -24.83
C LEU A 11 1.09 -14.26 -24.70
N ASP A 12 1.90 -14.17 -25.75
CA ASP A 12 3.13 -13.38 -25.74
C ASP A 12 2.84 -11.88 -25.59
N ALA A 13 1.84 -11.34 -26.28
CA ALA A 13 1.40 -9.95 -26.13
C ALA A 13 0.93 -9.67 -24.69
N ALA A 14 0.13 -10.57 -24.10
CA ALA A 14 -0.31 -10.44 -22.72
C ALA A 14 0.85 -10.50 -21.72
N ARG A 15 1.85 -11.36 -21.97
CA ARG A 15 3.06 -11.47 -21.16
C ARG A 15 3.81 -10.15 -21.14
N ARG A 16 4.15 -9.62 -22.33
CA ARG A 16 4.87 -8.35 -22.50
C ARG A 16 4.10 -7.18 -21.89
N PHE A 17 2.78 -7.15 -22.05
CA PHE A 17 1.95 -6.12 -21.44
C PHE A 17 2.07 -6.15 -19.90
N LYS A 18 1.94 -7.32 -19.28
CA LYS A 18 2.03 -7.46 -17.83
C LYS A 18 3.44 -7.27 -17.27
N SER A 19 4.49 -7.59 -18.04
CA SER A 19 5.88 -7.35 -17.64
C SER A 19 6.41 -5.96 -17.98
N SER A 20 5.71 -5.18 -18.81
CA SER A 20 6.18 -3.86 -19.30
C SER A 20 6.59 -2.89 -18.18
N TRP A 21 5.93 -2.97 -17.02
CA TRP A 21 6.27 -2.13 -15.88
C TRP A 21 7.66 -2.44 -15.31
N ILE A 22 8.13 -3.69 -15.39
CA ILE A 22 9.46 -4.11 -14.92
C ILE A 22 10.53 -3.48 -15.80
N GLU A 23 10.32 -3.54 -17.12
CA GLU A 23 11.24 -2.92 -18.08
C GLU A 23 11.30 -1.40 -17.90
N LEU A 24 10.14 -0.74 -17.82
CA LEU A 24 10.10 0.70 -17.56
C LEU A 24 10.75 1.03 -16.20
N GLY A 25 10.46 0.25 -15.17
CA GLY A 25 11.07 0.39 -13.84
C GLY A 25 12.59 0.30 -13.87
N ARG A 26 13.16 -0.63 -14.65
CA ARG A 26 14.61 -0.77 -14.86
C ARG A 26 15.22 0.50 -15.44
N TYR A 27 14.65 1.01 -16.54
CA TYR A 27 15.18 2.22 -17.17
C TYR A 27 15.03 3.44 -16.26
N LEU A 28 13.86 3.60 -15.62
CA LEU A 28 13.63 4.69 -14.67
C LEU A 28 14.59 4.62 -13.48
N TYR A 29 14.91 3.42 -13.00
CA TYR A 29 15.87 3.24 -11.92
C TYR A 29 17.28 3.69 -12.36
N ALA A 30 17.75 3.29 -13.54
CA ALA A 30 19.03 3.76 -14.08
C ALA A 30 19.07 5.29 -14.22
N VAL A 31 18.02 5.88 -14.81
CA VAL A 31 17.90 7.34 -14.95
C VAL A 31 17.93 8.05 -13.59
N GLN A 32 17.23 7.50 -12.58
CA GLN A 32 17.22 8.09 -11.25
C GLN A 32 18.58 7.94 -10.55
N LYS A 33 19.18 6.76 -10.61
CA LYS A 33 20.44 6.40 -9.94
C LYS A 33 21.60 7.25 -10.46
N ASP A 34 21.74 7.32 -11.79
CA ASP A 34 22.86 8.01 -12.44
C ASP A 34 22.54 9.50 -12.72
N LYS A 35 21.34 9.95 -12.33
CA LYS A 35 20.84 11.32 -12.49
C LYS A 35 20.85 11.83 -13.94
N LEU A 36 20.71 10.94 -14.91
CA LEU A 36 20.76 11.23 -16.35
C LEU A 36 19.76 12.33 -16.78
N TYR A 37 18.64 12.44 -16.06
CA TYR A 37 17.65 13.51 -16.27
C TYR A 37 18.24 14.92 -16.19
N ARG A 38 19.34 15.12 -15.45
CA ARG A 38 20.03 16.42 -15.36
C ARG A 38 20.73 16.78 -16.65
N ASP A 39 21.38 15.82 -17.28
CA ASP A 39 22.08 16.00 -18.56
C ASP A 39 21.09 16.28 -19.70
N TRP A 40 19.84 15.83 -19.54
CA TRP A 40 18.73 16.13 -20.45
C TRP A 40 18.01 17.45 -20.13
N GLY A 41 18.50 18.22 -19.15
CA GLY A 41 17.98 19.55 -18.83
C GLY A 41 16.81 19.58 -17.85
N PHE A 42 16.50 18.47 -17.17
CA PHE A 42 15.45 18.45 -16.14
C PHE A 42 16.02 18.73 -14.74
N THR A 43 15.26 19.52 -13.96
CA THR A 43 15.65 19.91 -12.60
C THR A 43 15.51 18.79 -11.58
N SER A 44 14.63 17.81 -11.83
CA SER A 44 14.44 16.64 -10.98
C SER A 44 13.96 15.43 -11.80
N PHE A 45 14.13 14.23 -11.24
CA PHE A 45 13.62 12.99 -11.84
C PHE A 45 12.09 13.04 -12.03
N GLU A 46 11.38 13.64 -11.08
CA GLU A 46 9.93 13.78 -11.10
C GLU A 46 9.47 14.74 -12.20
N ALA A 47 10.22 15.83 -12.43
CA ALA A 47 9.95 16.74 -13.53
C ALA A 47 10.14 16.04 -14.89
N TYR A 48 11.20 15.24 -15.05
CA TYR A 48 11.42 14.40 -16.23
C TYR A 48 10.28 13.39 -16.43
N ALA A 49 9.93 12.61 -15.40
CA ALA A 49 8.88 11.61 -15.48
C ALA A 49 7.51 12.20 -15.85
N GLN A 50 7.17 13.37 -15.31
CA GLN A 50 5.90 14.03 -15.60
C GLN A 50 5.87 14.68 -16.97
N LYS A 51 6.94 15.39 -17.37
CA LYS A 51 6.94 16.23 -18.58
C LYS A 51 7.24 15.45 -19.85
N GLU A 52 8.14 14.47 -19.81
CA GLU A 52 8.59 13.75 -21.00
C GLU A 52 7.93 12.37 -21.11
N ILE A 53 7.87 11.62 -20.01
CA ILE A 53 7.30 10.27 -20.02
C ILE A 53 5.77 10.30 -19.86
N GLY A 54 5.21 11.39 -19.32
CA GLY A 54 3.78 11.50 -19.05
C GLY A 54 3.30 10.66 -17.86
N VAL A 55 4.19 10.27 -16.96
CA VAL A 55 3.89 9.46 -15.78
C VAL A 55 3.80 10.32 -14.53
N ARG A 56 2.75 10.14 -13.74
CA ARG A 56 2.60 10.84 -12.46
C ARG A 56 3.76 10.52 -11.52
N GLN A 57 4.24 11.52 -10.78
CA GLN A 57 5.33 11.40 -9.81
C GLN A 57 5.20 10.15 -8.91
N ALA A 58 4.04 9.95 -8.30
CA ALA A 58 3.80 8.83 -7.39
C ALA A 58 3.96 7.47 -8.09
N THR A 59 3.56 7.36 -9.36
CA THR A 59 3.70 6.14 -10.16
C THR A 59 5.16 5.91 -10.54
N ALA A 60 5.88 6.95 -10.96
CA ALA A 60 7.31 6.84 -11.30
C ALA A 60 8.14 6.37 -10.11
N VAL A 61 7.92 6.96 -8.93
CA VAL A 61 8.59 6.54 -7.68
C VAL A 61 8.25 5.10 -7.33
N LYS A 62 6.99 4.67 -7.53
CA LYS A 62 6.57 3.29 -7.26
C LYS A 62 7.25 2.30 -8.20
N LEU A 63 7.27 2.57 -9.51
CA LEU A 63 7.94 1.73 -10.51
C LEU A 63 9.40 1.50 -10.16
N VAL A 64 10.12 2.58 -9.87
CA VAL A 64 11.54 2.49 -9.50
C VAL A 64 11.75 1.67 -8.24
N ARG A 65 10.97 1.93 -7.18
CA ARG A 65 11.12 1.23 -5.91
C ARG A 65 10.72 -0.24 -5.99
N SER A 66 9.67 -0.57 -6.74
CA SER A 66 9.24 -1.96 -6.96
C SER A 66 10.27 -2.73 -7.77
N TYR A 67 10.81 -2.13 -8.84
CA TYR A 67 11.89 -2.75 -9.62
C TYR A 67 13.14 -2.99 -8.77
N PHE A 68 13.62 -1.95 -8.08
CA PHE A 68 14.80 -2.05 -7.23
C PHE A 68 14.65 -3.11 -6.13
N PHE A 69 13.44 -3.24 -5.57
CA PHE A 69 13.14 -4.31 -4.61
C PHE A 69 13.30 -5.70 -5.23
N LEU A 70 12.77 -5.93 -6.44
CA LEU A 70 12.99 -7.21 -7.13
C LEU A 70 14.46 -7.43 -7.47
N GLU A 71 15.18 -6.41 -7.94
CA GLU A 71 16.60 -6.52 -8.26
C GLU A 71 17.45 -6.90 -7.04
N LYS A 72 17.12 -6.34 -5.87
CA LYS A 72 17.89 -6.54 -4.63
C LYS A 72 17.50 -7.80 -3.87
N GLU A 73 16.21 -8.02 -3.68
CA GLU A 73 15.69 -9.09 -2.80
C GLU A 73 15.33 -10.34 -3.59
N GLU A 74 14.97 -10.21 -4.88
CA GLU A 74 14.43 -11.30 -5.72
C GLU A 74 15.12 -11.41 -7.10
N PRO A 75 16.47 -11.39 -7.19
CA PRO A 75 17.16 -11.33 -8.48
C PRO A 75 16.90 -12.55 -9.37
N GLY A 76 16.59 -13.72 -8.78
CA GLY A 76 16.21 -14.92 -9.51
C GLY A 76 14.90 -14.77 -10.28
N TYR A 77 13.93 -14.02 -9.72
CA TYR A 77 12.66 -13.73 -10.39
C TYR A 77 12.88 -12.99 -11.71
N LEU A 78 13.75 -11.98 -11.71
CA LEU A 78 14.05 -11.19 -12.91
C LEU A 78 14.82 -11.96 -13.99
N LYS A 79 15.68 -12.91 -13.60
CA LYS A 79 16.57 -13.64 -14.52
C LYS A 79 15.94 -14.87 -15.15
N GLU A 80 15.17 -15.62 -14.39
CA GLU A 80 14.76 -16.98 -14.78
C GLU A 80 13.27 -17.07 -15.08
N ARG A 81 12.45 -16.24 -14.43
CA ARG A 81 11.01 -16.41 -14.44
C ARG A 81 10.28 -15.46 -15.36
N LEU A 82 10.79 -14.24 -15.55
CA LEU A 82 10.11 -13.24 -16.37
C LEU A 82 9.82 -13.70 -17.80
N ASP A 83 10.77 -14.41 -18.42
CA ASP A 83 10.67 -14.92 -19.79
C ASP A 83 10.05 -16.32 -19.87
N ALA A 84 10.01 -17.07 -18.75
CA ALA A 84 9.49 -18.43 -18.70
C ALA A 84 8.03 -18.50 -18.25
N ASP A 85 7.57 -17.54 -17.45
CA ASP A 85 6.26 -17.57 -16.83
C ASP A 85 5.12 -17.22 -17.82
N GLU A 86 3.98 -17.84 -17.56
CA GLU A 86 2.73 -17.50 -18.23
C GLU A 86 2.28 -16.08 -17.82
N PRO A 87 1.53 -15.37 -18.68
CA PRO A 87 1.00 -14.04 -18.34
C PRO A 87 0.22 -14.02 -17.02
N ALA A 88 -0.44 -15.11 -16.66
CA ALA A 88 -1.21 -15.21 -15.41
C ALA A 88 -0.33 -15.15 -14.16
N ARG A 89 0.98 -15.47 -14.26
CA ARG A 89 1.93 -15.56 -13.15
C ARG A 89 2.83 -14.33 -13.00
N ILE A 90 2.68 -13.33 -13.86
CA ILE A 90 3.40 -12.06 -13.73
C ILE A 90 2.65 -11.15 -12.74
N PRO A 91 3.27 -10.77 -11.60
CA PRO A 91 2.66 -9.90 -10.62
C PRO A 91 2.56 -8.47 -11.12
N SER A 92 1.54 -7.77 -10.64
CA SER A 92 1.40 -6.34 -10.89
C SER A 92 2.40 -5.53 -10.05
N CYS A 93 2.78 -4.36 -10.56
CA CYS A 93 3.62 -3.39 -9.84
C CYS A 93 3.06 -3.03 -8.44
N GLU A 94 1.72 -3.01 -8.31
CA GLU A 94 1.04 -2.71 -7.06
C GLU A 94 1.23 -3.82 -6.03
N SER A 95 1.04 -5.08 -6.42
CA SER A 95 1.28 -6.24 -5.55
C SER A 95 2.74 -6.31 -5.09
N VAL A 96 3.70 -6.09 -6.00
CA VAL A 96 5.13 -6.04 -5.66
C VAL A 96 5.43 -4.87 -4.72
N ASN A 97 4.85 -3.70 -4.96
CA ASN A 97 5.02 -2.56 -4.05
C ASN A 97 4.44 -2.85 -2.65
N ALA A 98 3.30 -3.54 -2.56
CA ALA A 98 2.72 -3.96 -1.29
C ALA A 98 3.65 -4.94 -0.55
N LEU A 99 4.22 -5.92 -1.26
CA LEU A 99 5.22 -6.85 -0.71
C LEU A 99 6.47 -6.11 -0.20
N ARG A 100 7.01 -5.17 -0.99
CA ARG A 100 8.14 -4.32 -0.60
C ARG A 100 7.85 -3.54 0.70
N LEU A 101 6.67 -2.96 0.82
CA LEU A 101 6.24 -2.24 2.03
C LEU A 101 6.09 -3.20 3.22
N ALA A 102 5.65 -4.44 2.98
CA ALA A 102 5.55 -5.46 4.01
C ALA A 102 6.93 -5.87 4.55
N LYS A 103 7.94 -6.06 3.69
CA LYS A 103 9.31 -6.40 4.11
C LYS A 103 9.93 -5.36 5.05
N GLY A 104 9.64 -4.09 4.82
CA GLY A 104 10.11 -2.98 5.65
C GLY A 104 9.36 -2.79 6.97
N ASN A 105 8.32 -3.61 7.24
CA ASN A 105 7.47 -3.45 8.42
C ASN A 105 7.84 -4.47 9.50
N ALA A 106 8.50 -4.02 10.55
CA ALA A 106 8.94 -4.85 11.68
C ALA A 106 7.82 -5.60 12.42
N ARG A 107 6.55 -5.26 12.18
CA ARG A 107 5.39 -5.96 12.75
C ARG A 107 4.96 -7.19 11.95
N ILE A 108 5.52 -7.41 10.78
CA ILE A 108 5.24 -8.58 9.95
C ILE A 108 6.36 -9.59 10.23
N PRO A 109 6.08 -10.71 10.91
CA PRO A 109 7.06 -11.75 11.12
C PRO A 109 7.54 -12.35 9.81
N GLU A 110 8.79 -12.83 9.77
CA GLU A 110 9.39 -13.39 8.55
C GLU A 110 8.54 -14.54 7.97
N LYS A 111 7.97 -15.40 8.81
CA LYS A 111 7.09 -16.49 8.37
C LYS A 111 5.83 -16.01 7.64
N GLU A 112 5.21 -14.92 8.11
CA GLU A 112 4.04 -14.33 7.46
C GLU A 112 4.43 -13.59 6.18
N TYR A 113 5.63 -12.99 6.17
CA TYR A 113 6.21 -12.38 4.99
C TYR A 113 6.45 -13.41 3.88
N GLU A 114 6.98 -14.59 4.17
CA GLU A 114 7.17 -15.65 3.18
C GLU A 114 5.85 -16.07 2.52
N GLY A 115 4.77 -16.15 3.30
CA GLY A 115 3.43 -16.41 2.74
C GLY A 115 2.91 -15.28 1.84
N LEU A 116 3.27 -14.03 2.10
CA LEU A 116 2.97 -12.89 1.20
C LEU A 116 3.84 -12.94 -0.07
N ARG A 117 5.11 -13.31 0.08
CA ARG A 117 6.06 -13.46 -1.01
C ARG A 117 5.59 -14.50 -2.00
N GLU A 118 5.18 -15.67 -1.53
CA GLU A 118 4.60 -16.73 -2.35
C GLU A 118 3.33 -16.27 -3.07
N ASP A 119 2.40 -15.61 -2.37
CA ASP A 119 1.18 -15.08 -2.99
C ASP A 119 1.47 -14.12 -4.14
N VAL A 120 2.48 -13.25 -3.99
CA VAL A 120 2.82 -12.26 -5.02
C VAL A 120 3.65 -12.87 -6.14
N LEU A 121 4.76 -13.55 -5.82
CA LEU A 121 5.75 -13.96 -6.82
C LEU A 121 5.48 -15.32 -7.45
N GLU A 122 4.71 -16.20 -6.81
CA GLU A 122 4.34 -17.50 -7.37
C GLU A 122 2.92 -17.51 -7.91
N ASN A 123 1.99 -16.93 -7.14
CA ASN A 123 0.57 -16.99 -7.44
C ASN A 123 0.03 -15.72 -8.11
N ALA A 124 0.87 -14.70 -8.32
CA ALA A 124 0.52 -13.41 -8.92
C ALA A 124 -0.78 -12.81 -8.37
N ARG A 125 -0.98 -12.92 -7.05
CA ARG A 125 -2.18 -12.38 -6.39
C ARG A 125 -2.23 -10.86 -6.55
N GLU A 126 -3.43 -10.37 -6.85
CA GLU A 126 -3.69 -8.95 -7.05
C GLU A 126 -3.59 -8.14 -5.76
N ASP A 127 -3.33 -6.84 -5.90
CA ASP A 127 -3.01 -5.91 -4.82
C ASP A 127 -4.08 -5.89 -3.71
N ALA A 128 -5.36 -6.00 -4.07
CA ALA A 128 -6.45 -6.03 -3.10
C ALA A 128 -6.32 -7.20 -2.10
N HIS A 129 -5.99 -8.39 -2.61
CA HIS A 129 -5.80 -9.60 -1.81
C HIS A 129 -4.56 -9.49 -0.92
N VAL A 130 -3.44 -9.04 -1.49
CA VAL A 130 -2.17 -8.85 -0.76
C VAL A 130 -2.35 -7.85 0.39
N LYS A 131 -3.01 -6.72 0.12
CA LYS A 131 -3.33 -5.71 1.14
C LYS A 131 -4.27 -6.23 2.22
N GLU A 132 -5.23 -7.09 1.87
CA GLU A 132 -6.11 -7.72 2.85
C GLU A 132 -5.33 -8.64 3.80
N LYS A 133 -4.48 -9.51 3.27
CA LYS A 133 -3.62 -10.39 4.07
C LYS A 133 -2.67 -9.59 4.96
N ILE A 134 -2.05 -8.52 4.43
CA ILE A 134 -1.22 -7.60 5.24
C ILE A 134 -2.04 -6.99 6.39
N ARG A 135 -3.27 -6.52 6.12
CA ARG A 135 -4.14 -5.97 7.18
C ARG A 135 -4.47 -7.02 8.24
N TYR A 136 -4.73 -8.26 7.83
CA TYR A 136 -4.98 -9.38 8.75
C TYR A 136 -3.77 -9.63 9.67
N ILE A 137 -2.57 -9.75 9.09
CA ILE A 137 -1.32 -9.92 9.85
C ILE A 137 -1.11 -8.78 10.85
N LEU A 138 -1.28 -7.53 10.40
CA LEU A 138 -1.08 -6.35 11.26
C LEU A 138 -2.12 -6.23 12.38
N LYS A 139 -3.32 -6.80 12.22
CA LYS A 139 -4.31 -6.90 13.32
C LYS A 139 -3.84 -7.88 14.39
N GLY A 140 -3.21 -9.00 13.99
CA GLY A 140 -2.60 -9.97 14.91
C GLY A 140 -1.34 -9.44 15.61
N HIS A 141 -0.66 -8.46 15.01
CA HIS A 141 0.55 -7.84 15.55
C HIS A 141 0.37 -6.31 15.78
N PRO A 142 -0.45 -5.91 16.78
CA PRO A 142 -0.64 -4.51 17.09
C PRO A 142 0.69 -3.85 17.51
N PRO A 143 0.86 -2.54 17.24
CA PRO A 143 2.08 -1.84 17.62
C PRO A 143 2.29 -1.88 19.14
N ARG A 144 3.53 -2.15 19.57
CA ARG A 144 3.91 -1.99 20.97
C ARG A 144 3.99 -0.50 21.29
N LEU A 145 2.90 0.04 21.83
CA LEU A 145 2.84 1.42 22.28
C LEU A 145 3.63 1.58 23.58
N THR A 146 4.49 2.59 23.65
CA THR A 146 5.10 3.04 24.93
C THR A 146 4.01 3.56 25.88
N PRO A 147 4.26 3.64 27.20
CA PRO A 147 3.28 4.19 28.14
C PRO A 147 2.74 5.58 27.72
N GLY A 148 3.62 6.49 27.29
CA GLY A 148 3.21 7.82 26.81
C GLY A 148 2.34 7.76 25.54
N GLN A 149 2.66 6.89 24.57
CA GLN A 149 1.85 6.71 23.38
C GLN A 149 0.47 6.09 23.67
N ARG A 150 0.37 5.26 24.72
CA ARG A 150 -0.92 4.73 25.18
C ARG A 150 -1.79 5.82 25.76
N GLU A 151 -1.21 6.72 26.56
CA GLU A 151 -1.95 7.84 27.15
C GLU A 151 -2.38 8.84 26.07
N GLU A 152 -1.49 9.23 25.16
CA GLU A 152 -1.87 10.09 24.02
C GLU A 152 -2.99 9.46 23.16
N LYS A 153 -2.92 8.16 22.91
CA LYS A 153 -3.97 7.47 22.14
C LYS A 153 -5.29 7.47 22.91
N LYS A 154 -5.25 7.20 24.20
CA LYS A 154 -6.42 7.21 25.08
C LYS A 154 -7.05 8.60 25.13
N GLU A 155 -6.25 9.64 25.28
CA GLU A 155 -6.69 11.04 25.28
C GLU A 155 -7.33 11.42 23.95
N ARG A 156 -6.70 11.11 22.81
CA ARG A 156 -7.27 11.34 21.47
C ARG A 156 -8.59 10.58 21.27
N SER A 157 -8.67 9.33 21.74
CA SER A 157 -9.91 8.54 21.68
C SER A 157 -11.00 9.15 22.57
N LEU A 158 -10.65 9.65 23.75
CA LEU A 158 -11.59 10.31 24.67
C LEU A 158 -12.14 11.62 24.08
N GLN A 159 -11.27 12.46 23.51
CA GLN A 159 -11.69 13.68 22.80
C GLN A 159 -12.64 13.39 21.63
N ALA A 160 -12.36 12.32 20.85
CA ALA A 160 -13.22 11.90 19.76
C ALA A 160 -14.59 11.39 20.25
N LEU A 161 -14.62 10.67 21.38
CA LEU A 161 -15.86 10.20 22.02
C LEU A 161 -16.71 11.37 22.53
N ILE A 162 -16.11 12.33 23.24
CA ILE A 162 -16.80 13.55 23.72
C ILE A 162 -17.42 14.30 22.54
N LYS A 163 -16.67 14.51 21.45
CA LYS A 163 -17.18 15.16 20.24
C LYS A 163 -18.37 14.42 19.64
N THR A 164 -18.31 13.08 19.62
CA THR A 164 -19.39 12.24 19.11
C THR A 164 -20.62 12.30 20.01
N ALA A 165 -20.45 12.27 21.33
CA ALA A 165 -21.53 12.38 22.31
C ALA A 165 -22.22 13.75 22.25
N ARG A 166 -21.45 14.84 22.12
CA ARG A 166 -21.99 16.20 21.91
C ARG A 166 -22.81 16.30 20.61
N ARG A 167 -22.33 15.67 19.53
CA ARG A 167 -23.10 15.58 18.27
C ARG A 167 -24.40 14.80 18.46
N LEU A 168 -24.34 13.66 19.13
CA LEU A 168 -25.53 12.86 19.45
C LEU A 168 -26.56 13.66 20.25
N LYS A 169 -26.12 14.42 21.27
CA LYS A 169 -27.00 15.31 22.05
C LYS A 169 -27.67 16.36 21.16
N ALA A 170 -26.94 16.96 20.23
CA ALA A 170 -27.51 17.93 19.28
C ALA A 170 -28.56 17.29 18.35
N GLU A 171 -28.31 16.09 17.84
CA GLU A 171 -29.26 15.35 17.01
C GLU A 171 -30.53 14.95 17.81
N ILE A 172 -30.38 14.52 19.07
CA ILE A 172 -31.50 14.25 20.00
C ILE A 172 -32.38 15.50 20.17
N ALA A 173 -31.75 16.67 20.33
CA ALA A 173 -32.47 17.94 20.49
C ALA A 173 -33.23 18.35 19.22
N GLN A 174 -32.65 18.11 18.03
CA GLN A 174 -33.30 18.43 16.75
C GLN A 174 -34.53 17.56 16.47
N ILE A 175 -34.51 16.28 16.87
CA ILE A 175 -35.61 15.33 16.62
C ILE A 175 -36.74 15.50 17.65
N GLY A 176 -36.51 16.25 18.73
CA GLY A 176 -37.53 16.50 19.76
C GLY A 176 -37.80 15.29 20.67
N LEU A 177 -36.78 14.46 20.92
CA LEU A 177 -36.90 13.30 21.80
C LEU A 177 -37.16 13.70 23.27
N PRO A 178 -37.70 12.79 24.11
CA PRO A 178 -37.99 13.09 25.51
C PRO A 178 -36.77 13.63 26.28
N LYS A 179 -37.00 14.60 27.17
CA LYS A 179 -35.95 15.26 27.98
C LYS A 179 -35.07 14.27 28.76
N ALA A 180 -35.62 13.13 29.17
CA ALA A 180 -34.87 12.07 29.84
C ALA A 180 -33.73 11.51 28.97
N VAL A 181 -33.90 11.46 27.65
CA VAL A 181 -32.88 10.96 26.70
C VAL A 181 -31.77 11.99 26.53
N SER A 182 -32.13 13.28 26.40
CA SER A 182 -31.15 14.37 26.35
C SER A 182 -30.32 14.45 27.63
N ARG A 183 -30.95 14.23 28.80
CA ARG A 183 -30.26 14.21 30.10
C ARG A 183 -29.23 13.08 30.18
N LYS A 184 -29.56 11.88 29.71
CA LYS A 184 -28.61 10.76 29.67
C LYS A 184 -27.42 11.04 28.74
N ALA A 185 -27.65 11.74 27.63
CA ALA A 185 -26.56 12.14 26.73
C ALA A 185 -25.64 13.18 27.39
N GLU A 186 -26.19 14.08 28.21
CA GLU A 186 -25.45 15.07 28.99
C GLU A 186 -24.63 14.41 30.10
N GLU A 187 -25.23 13.53 30.89
CA GLU A 187 -24.54 12.74 31.93
C GLU A 187 -23.37 11.93 31.35
N LEU A 188 -23.51 11.40 30.12
CA LEU A 188 -22.43 10.71 29.42
C LEU A 188 -21.30 11.66 29.00
N ILE A 189 -21.61 12.88 28.57
CA ILE A 189 -20.60 13.87 28.20
C ILE A 189 -19.80 14.27 29.44
N ASP A 190 -20.48 14.58 30.53
CA ASP A 190 -19.85 14.98 31.80
C ASP A 190 -18.92 13.88 32.31
N ALA A 191 -19.39 12.63 32.34
CA ALA A 191 -18.58 11.49 32.77
C ALA A 191 -17.35 11.23 31.88
N LEU A 192 -17.42 11.57 30.58
CA LEU A 192 -16.27 11.46 29.67
C LEU A 192 -15.29 12.63 29.83
N GLU A 193 -15.78 13.83 30.17
CA GLU A 193 -14.96 15.01 30.43
C GLU A 193 -14.16 14.88 31.74
N GLU A 194 -14.74 14.27 32.78
CA GLU A 194 -14.05 13.96 34.04
C GLU A 194 -12.86 12.99 33.87
N LEU A 195 -12.83 12.21 32.78
CA LEU A 195 -11.76 11.28 32.48
C LEU A 195 -10.60 11.92 31.69
N GLN A 196 -10.70 13.20 31.32
CA GLN A 196 -9.61 13.93 30.68
C GLN A 196 -8.51 14.28 31.70
N PRO A 197 -7.23 14.15 31.34
CA PRO A 197 -6.11 14.51 32.22
C PRO A 197 -5.97 16.02 32.45
#